data_AF-A0A6L8E498-F1
#
_entry.id   AF-A0A6L8E498-F1
#
_cell.length_a   1.000
_cell.length_b   1.000
_cell.length_c   1.000
_cell.angle_alpha   90.00
_cell.angle_beta   90.00
_cell.angle_gamma   90.00
#
_symmetry.space_group_name_H-M   'P 1'
#
loop_
_entity.id
_entity.type
_entity.pdbx_description
1 polymer ?
#
loop_
_entity_poly.entity_id
_entity_poly.type
_entity_poly.pdbx_seq_one_letter_code
_entity_poly.pdbx_strand_id
1 'polypeptide(L)' 'PDPDEHIHLPPPSYYPLLIGVGFTLMGVGALSHLAVLALGVVIVIYGIWGWALEPTGAEPAAGGH' A
#
# COMPACT_ATOMS: atom_id res chain seq x y z
N PRO A 1 -27.59 -19.96 13.71
CA PRO A 1 -26.38 -19.22 13.30
C PRO A 1 -25.28 -20.22 12.97
N ASP A 2 -24.81 -20.22 11.72
CA ASP A 2 -23.70 -21.09 11.33
C ASP A 2 -22.43 -20.61 12.03
N PRO A 3 -21.66 -21.48 12.71
CA PRO A 3 -20.41 -21.09 13.37
C PRO A 3 -19.34 -20.59 12.38
N ASP A 4 -19.55 -20.80 11.08
CA ASP A 4 -18.61 -20.48 10.01
C ASP A 4 -18.91 -19.14 9.29
N GLU A 5 -19.88 -18.35 9.78
CA GLU A 5 -20.13 -17.00 9.27
C GLU A 5 -19.09 -15.99 9.82
N HIS A 6 -17.81 -16.28 9.61
CA HIS A 6 -16.72 -15.37 9.91
C HIS A 6 -16.51 -14.42 8.73
N ILE A 7 -16.66 -13.12 8.98
CA ILE A 7 -16.36 -12.07 8.00
C ILE A 7 -14.89 -12.18 7.61
N HIS A 8 -14.61 -12.63 6.38
CA HIS A 8 -13.27 -12.57 5.79
C HIS A 8 -12.95 -11.11 5.49
N LEU A 9 -12.07 -10.52 6.27
CA LEU A 9 -11.52 -9.21 5.98
C LEU A 9 -10.38 -9.35 4.95
N PRO A 10 -10.20 -8.39 4.04
CA PRO A 10 -9.01 -8.30 3.23
C PRO A 10 -7.76 -8.26 4.11
N PRO A 11 -6.62 -8.82 3.66
CA PRO A 11 -5.36 -8.68 4.37
C PRO A 11 -4.98 -7.20 4.51
N PRO A 12 -4.33 -6.81 5.62
CA PRO A 12 -3.88 -5.44 5.81
C PRO A 12 -2.81 -5.06 4.77
N SER A 13 -2.90 -3.84 4.23
CA SER A 13 -1.93 -3.28 3.26
C SER A 13 -1.36 -1.95 3.76
N TYR A 14 -0.05 -1.76 3.62
CA TYR A 14 0.66 -0.54 4.02
C TYR A 14 0.83 0.49 2.89
N TYR A 15 0.58 0.10 1.64
CA TYR A 15 0.79 0.98 0.50
C TYR A 15 -0.06 2.25 0.50
N PRO A 16 -1.34 2.25 0.95
CA PRO A 16 -2.12 3.48 1.06
C PRO A 16 -1.46 4.53 1.97
N LEU A 17 -0.89 4.11 3.10
CA LEU A 17 -0.17 5.00 4.01
C LEU A 17 1.10 5.54 3.35
N LEU A 18 1.87 4.68 2.68
CA LEU A 18 3.10 5.06 1.99
C LEU A 18 2.84 6.10 0.90
N ILE A 19 1.78 5.91 0.11
CA ILE A 19 1.33 6.85 -0.91
C ILE A 19 0.94 8.19 -0.27
N GLY A 20 0.22 8.18 0.85
CA GLY A 20 -0.12 9.39 1.60
C GLY A 20 1.10 10.19 2.08
N VAL A 21 2.15 9.50 2.55
CA VAL A 21 3.44 10.12 2.90
C VAL A 21 4.09 10.75 1.66
N GLY A 22 4.07 10.06 0.51
CA GLY A 22 4.57 10.59 -0.76
C GLY A 22 3.86 11.87 -1.19
N PHE A 23 2.52 11.91 -1.12
CA PHE A 23 1.74 13.13 -1.41
C PHE A 23 2.03 14.26 -0.43
N THR A 24 2.26 13.95 0.85
CA THR A 24 2.64 14.95 1.85
C THR A 24 3.98 15.59 1.49
N LEU A 25 4.97 14.79 1.10
CA LEU A 25 6.28 15.29 0.65
C LEU A 25 6.17 16.09 -0.65
N MET A 26 5.31 15.68 -1.59
CA MET A 26 5.04 16.46 -2.79
C MET A 26 4.46 17.84 -2.44
N GLY A 27 3.49 17.91 -1.53
CA GLY A 27 2.89 19.17 -1.08
C GLY A 27 3.90 20.09 -0.39
N VAL A 28 4.66 19.56 0.57
CA VAL A 28 5.73 20.31 1.25
C VAL A 28 6.81 20.74 0.26
N GLY A 29 7.23 19.84 -0.63
CA GLY A 29 8.27 20.09 -1.63
C GLY A 29 7.88 21.14 -2.65
N ALA A 30 6.61 21.16 -3.10
CA ALA A 30 6.08 22.18 -4.00
C ALA A 30 6.20 23.60 -3.41
N LEU A 31 6.11 23.71 -2.08
CA LEU A 31 6.18 24.98 -1.35
C LEU A 31 7.59 25.37 -0.91
N SER A 32 8.55 24.44 -0.93
CA SER A 32 9.87 24.65 -0.30
C SER A 32 11.06 24.37 -1.20
N HIS A 33 11.13 23.17 -1.81
CA HIS A 33 12.32 22.74 -2.55
C HIS A 33 12.00 21.60 -3.53
N LEU A 34 12.44 21.74 -4.78
CA LEU A 34 12.18 20.76 -5.85
C LEU A 34 12.70 19.35 -5.54
N ALA A 35 13.82 19.22 -4.81
CA ALA A 35 14.31 17.90 -4.43
C ALA A 35 13.36 17.14 -3.49
N VAL A 36 12.67 17.85 -2.58
CA VAL A 36 11.68 17.23 -1.67
C VAL A 36 10.44 16.80 -2.46
N LEU A 37 10.03 17.61 -3.44
CA LEU A 37 8.94 17.23 -4.35
C LEU A 37 9.31 15.99 -5.16
N ALA A 38 10.51 15.95 -5.73
CA ALA A 38 11.00 14.81 -6.49
C ALA A 38 11.03 13.52 -5.65
N LEU A 39 11.46 13.61 -4.39
CA LEU A 39 11.40 12.48 -3.45
C LEU A 39 9.97 11.98 -3.24
N GLY A 40 9.02 12.90 -3.03
CA GLY A 40 7.61 12.54 -2.90
C GLY A 40 7.05 11.83 -4.14
N VAL A 41 7.41 12.31 -5.34
CA VAL A 41 7.00 11.68 -6.61
C VAL A 41 7.54 10.24 -6.72
N VAL A 42 8.82 10.02 -6.39
CA VAL A 42 9.41 8.68 -6.40
C VAL A 42 8.69 7.74 -5.44
N ILE A 43 8.35 8.21 -4.23
CA ILE A 43 7.62 7.42 -3.22
C ILE A 43 6.22 7.07 -3.70
N VAL A 44 5.49 8.02 -4.30
CA VAL A 44 4.14 7.77 -4.84
C VAL A 44 4.19 6.73 -5.95
N ILE A 45 5.11 6.87 -6.91
CA ILE A 45 5.27 5.90 -8.00
C ILE A 45 5.58 4.52 -7.41
N TYR A 46 6.57 4.41 -6.53
CA TYR A 46 6.91 3.15 -5.88
C TYR A 46 5.73 2.54 -5.13
N GLY A 47 4.99 3.35 -4.36
CA GLY A 47 3.83 2.91 -3.61
C GLY A 47 2.72 2.38 -4.50
N ILE A 48 2.42 3.06 -5.60
CA ILE A 48 1.40 2.61 -6.58
C ILE A 48 1.82 1.28 -7.23
N TRP A 49 3.07 1.17 -7.69
CA TRP A 49 3.55 -0.05 -8.33
C TRP A 49 3.60 -1.23 -7.35
N GLY A 50 4.09 -1.01 -6.13
CA GLY A 50 4.11 -2.05 -5.10
C GLY A 50 2.70 -2.49 -4.70
N TRP A 51 1.75 -1.56 -4.61
CA TRP A 51 0.36 -1.88 -4.33
C TRP A 51 -0.30 -2.66 -5.46
N ALA A 52 -0.05 -2.27 -6.71
CA ALA A 52 -0.59 -2.95 -7.88
C ALA A 52 -0.08 -4.39 -8.03
N LEU A 53 1.13 -4.67 -7.50
CA LEU A 53 1.76 -5.98 -7.53
C LEU A 53 1.55 -6.78 -6.23
N GLU A 54 0.88 -6.20 -5.22
CA GLU A 54 0.63 -6.85 -3.95
C GLU A 54 -0.28 -8.08 -4.14
N PRO A 55 0.10 -9.26 -3.61
CA PRO A 55 -0.79 -10.42 -3.63
C PRO A 55 -2.07 -10.16 -2.85
N THR A 56 -3.23 -10.35 -3.47
CA THR A 56 -4.55 -10.06 -2.86
C THR A 56 -5.27 -11.31 -2.34
N GLY A 57 -4.65 -12.49 -2.46
CA GLY A 57 -5.24 -13.78 -2.08
C GLY A 57 -4.48 -14.48 -0.97
N ALA A 58 -5.16 -15.36 -0.25
CA ALA A 58 -4.50 -16.32 0.64
C ALA A 58 -3.55 -17.20 -0.19
N GLU A 59 -2.31 -17.37 0.27
CA GLU A 59 -1.43 -18.42 -0.22
C GLU A 59 -2.22 -19.74 -0.31
N PRO A 60 -2.07 -20.55 -1.38
CA PRO A 60 -2.57 -21.92 -1.33
C PRO A 60 -1.91 -22.56 -0.12
N ALA A 61 -2.73 -23.01 0.83
CA ALA A 61 -2.30 -23.67 2.05
C ALA A 61 -1.12 -24.59 1.72
N ALA A 62 0.03 -24.29 2.33
CA ALA A 62 1.18 -25.18 2.30
C ALA A 62 0.66 -26.59 2.63
N GLY A 63 0.94 -27.54 1.75
CA GLY A 63 0.27 -28.84 1.71
C GLY A 63 0.23 -29.57 3.05
N GLY A 64 -0.85 -30.30 3.26
CA GLY A 64 -0.99 -31.24 4.37
C GLY A 64 -2.23 -32.10 4.19
N HIS A 65 -2.00 -33.34 3.74
CA HIS A 65 -2.84 -34.54 3.81
C HIS A 65 -4.33 -34.47 3.48
#